data_AF-A0A1M4Z7H5-F1
#
_entry.id   AF-A0A1M4Z7H5-F1
#
_cell.length_a   1.000
_cell.length_b   1.000
_cell.length_c   1.000
_cell.angle_alpha   90.00
_cell.angle_beta   90.00
_cell.angle_gamma   90.00
#
_symmetry.space_group_name_H-M   'P 1'
#
loop_
_entity.id
_entity.type
_entity.pdbx_description
1 polymer ?
#
loop_
_entity_poly.entity_id
_entity_poly.type
_entity_poly.pdbx_seq_one_letter_code
_entity_poly.pdbx_strand_id
1 'polypeptide(L)'
;MKNIILNKIETIDYHETKIKNGIAIFGSARINKGDFYYNKAFELSNKLSAAGYQIISGGGSGIMEAVIEGAADSKKNQLALTYLFHLSQIYFLIKNRYKI
;
A
#
# COMPACT_ATOMS: atom_id res chain seq x y z
N MET A 1 -9.99 25.14 -20.74
CA MET A 1 -9.12 23.94 -20.64
C MET A 1 -8.69 23.56 -19.22
N LYS A 2 -8.66 24.47 -18.22
CA LYS A 2 -8.38 24.12 -16.80
C LYS A 2 -9.38 23.11 -16.18
N ASN A 3 -10.62 23.09 -16.65
CA ASN A 3 -11.71 22.34 -15.99
C ASN A 3 -11.80 20.85 -16.38
N ILE A 4 -11.23 20.41 -17.51
CA ILE A 4 -11.30 18.99 -17.93
C ILE A 4 -10.32 18.13 -17.13
N ILE A 5 -9.23 18.74 -16.69
CA ILE A 5 -8.17 18.10 -15.94
C ILE A 5 -8.60 17.82 -14.50
N LEU A 6 -9.27 18.79 -13.88
CA LEU A 6 -9.76 18.69 -12.52
C LEU A 6 -10.84 17.59 -12.40
N ASN A 7 -11.78 17.54 -13.34
CA ASN A 7 -12.84 16.52 -13.34
C ASN A 7 -12.34 15.08 -13.58
N LYS A 8 -11.11 14.90 -14.10
CA LYS A 8 -10.53 13.57 -14.33
C LYS A 8 -9.67 13.07 -13.15
N ILE A 9 -9.30 13.96 -12.23
CA ILE A 9 -8.65 13.60 -10.96
C ILE A 9 -9.72 13.23 -9.92
N GLU A 10 -10.92 13.81 -10.02
CA GLU A 10 -12.11 13.41 -9.24
C GLU A 10 -12.65 12.01 -9.58
N THR A 11 -12.17 11.37 -10.66
CA THR A 11 -12.59 10.02 -11.09
C THR A 11 -11.56 8.94 -10.79
N ILE A 12 -10.67 9.17 -9.82
CA ILE A 12 -10.30 8.04 -8.95
C ILE A 12 -11.50 7.94 -8.02
N ASP A 13 -12.39 6.98 -8.28
CA ASP A 13 -13.42 6.59 -7.32
C ASP A 13 -12.71 6.31 -6.00
N TYR A 14 -12.67 7.32 -5.13
CA TYR A 14 -12.26 7.19 -3.76
C TYR A 14 -13.43 6.49 -3.10
N HIS A 15 -13.57 5.19 -3.40
CA HIS A 15 -14.36 4.32 -2.57
C HIS A 15 -13.75 4.49 -1.19
N GLU A 16 -14.50 5.10 -0.27
CA GLU A 16 -14.17 5.07 1.15
C GLU A 16 -14.13 3.60 1.54
N THR A 17 -12.97 2.96 1.37
CA THR A 17 -12.70 1.64 1.89
C THR A 17 -12.73 1.82 3.38
N LYS A 18 -13.89 1.52 3.97
CA LYS A 18 -14.09 1.60 5.41
C LYS A 18 -13.20 0.57 6.06
N ILE A 19 -12.03 1.00 6.52
CA ILE A 19 -11.09 0.17 7.25
C ILE A 19 -11.76 -0.17 8.58
N LYS A 20 -12.10 -1.44 8.80
CA LYS A 20 -12.73 -1.89 10.05
C LYS A 20 -11.71 -2.46 11.03
N ASN A 21 -10.82 -3.32 10.53
CA ASN A 21 -9.83 -4.04 11.32
C ASN A 21 -8.46 -3.94 10.64
N GLY A 22 -7.97 -2.71 10.47
CA GLY A 22 -6.70 -2.42 9.83
C GLY A 22 -5.50 -2.63 10.75
N ILE A 23 -4.47 -3.32 10.25
CA ILE A 23 -3.17 -3.45 10.90
C ILE A 23 -2.12 -2.85 9.98
N ALA A 24 -1.45 -1.81 10.45
CA ALA A 24 -0.30 -1.22 9.77
C ALA A 24 0.98 -1.93 10.20
N ILE A 25 1.77 -2.41 9.23
CA ILE A 25 3.04 -3.08 9.48
C ILE A 25 4.17 -2.28 8.80
N PHE A 26 5.15 -1.90 9.61
CA PHE A 26 6.33 -1.16 9.18
C PHE A 26 7.58 -2.01 9.37
N GLY A 27 8.59 -1.74 8.55
CA GLY A 27 9.89 -2.38 8.71
C GLY A 27 10.90 -1.90 7.69
N SER A 28 12.10 -2.48 7.78
CA SER A 28 13.24 -2.08 6.96
C SER A 28 12.98 -2.30 5.46
N ALA A 29 13.27 -1.27 4.67
CA ALA A 29 13.29 -1.34 3.22
C ALA A 29 14.53 -2.08 2.66
N ARG A 30 15.52 -2.38 3.51
CA ARG A 30 16.83 -2.91 3.14
C ARG A 30 16.98 -4.41 3.36
N ILE A 31 15.97 -5.07 3.93
CA ILE A 31 15.97 -6.52 4.14
C ILE A 31 15.65 -7.19 2.80
N ASN A 32 16.37 -8.26 2.46
CA ASN A 32 16.18 -8.98 1.20
C ASN A 32 15.22 -10.17 1.35
N LYS A 33 14.63 -10.59 0.24
CA LYS A 33 13.90 -11.86 0.15
C LYS A 33 14.77 -13.02 0.64
N GLY A 34 14.18 -13.92 1.42
CA GLY A 34 14.88 -15.06 2.03
C GLY A 34 15.53 -14.78 3.39
N ASP A 35 15.65 -13.51 3.81
CA ASP A 35 16.07 -13.17 5.17
C ASP A 35 15.05 -13.67 6.19
N PHE A 36 15.53 -14.02 7.39
CA PHE A 36 14.68 -14.46 8.50
C PHE A 36 13.53 -13.47 8.77
N TYR A 37 13.81 -12.17 8.83
CA TYR A 37 12.79 -11.17 9.11
C TYR A 37 11.83 -10.95 7.94
N TYR A 38 12.29 -11.13 6.71
CA TYR A 38 11.42 -11.12 5.53
C TYR A 38 10.37 -12.23 5.65
N ASN A 39 10.84 -13.47 5.88
CA ASN A 39 9.96 -14.63 5.96
C ASN A 39 8.99 -14.53 7.14
N LYS A 40 9.44 -13.99 8.28
CA LYS A 40 8.57 -13.78 9.44
C LYS A 40 7.52 -12.69 9.20
N ALA A 41 7.87 -11.62 8.50
CA ALA A 41 6.91 -10.58 8.13
C ALA A 41 5.85 -11.11 7.15
N PHE A 42 6.26 -11.92 6.17
CA PHE A 42 5.36 -12.63 5.25
C PHE A 42 4.40 -13.57 6.00
N GLU A 43 4.93 -14.46 6.84
CA GLU A 43 4.12 -15.41 7.63
C GLU A 43 3.11 -14.69 8.54
N LEU A 44 3.54 -13.58 9.16
CA LEU A 44 2.70 -12.78 10.03
C LEU A 44 1.54 -12.15 9.25
N SER A 45 1.82 -11.47 8.13
CA SER A 45 0.77 -10.80 7.36
C SER A 45 -0.20 -11.80 6.72
N ASN A 46 0.29 -12.97 6.30
CA ASN A 46 -0.55 -14.05 5.79
C ASN A 46 -1.56 -14.54 6.84
N LYS A 47 -1.10 -14.80 8.07
CA LYS A 47 -1.97 -15.23 9.17
C LYS A 47 -2.99 -14.16 9.56
N LEU A 48 -2.56 -12.90 9.64
CA LEU A 48 -3.45 -11.79 9.97
C LEU A 48 -4.53 -11.58 8.89
N SER A 49 -4.15 -11.61 7.62
CA SER A 49 -5.09 -11.52 6.49
C SER A 49 -6.05 -12.71 6.46
N ALA A 50 -5.56 -13.93 6.70
CA ALA A 50 -6.42 -15.12 6.84
C ALA A 50 -7.39 -15.02 8.05
N ALA A 51 -7.00 -14.33 9.10
CA ALA A 51 -7.84 -14.10 10.28
C ALA A 51 -8.91 -13.02 10.09
N GLY A 52 -8.86 -12.22 9.02
CA GLY A 52 -9.87 -11.21 8.74
C GLY A 52 -9.41 -9.75 8.89
N TYR A 53 -8.12 -9.51 9.10
CA TYR A 53 -7.54 -8.18 9.22
C TYR A 53 -7.12 -7.60 7.87
N GLN A 54 -7.39 -6.32 7.68
CA GLN A 54 -6.89 -5.55 6.53
C GLN A 54 -5.45 -5.16 6.80
N ILE A 55 -4.55 -5.47 5.86
CA ILE A 55 -3.12 -5.22 6.02
C ILE A 55 -2.75 -3.91 5.32
N ILE A 56 -2.05 -3.04 6.04
CA ILE A 56 -1.65 -1.73 5.56
C ILE A 56 -0.11 -1.68 5.56
N SER A 57 0.48 -1.33 4.42
CA SER A 57 1.93 -1.24 4.23
C SER A 57 2.32 0.08 3.55
N GLY A 58 3.54 0.55 3.80
CA GLY A 58 4.12 1.72 3.14
C GLY A 58 4.55 1.48 1.69
N GLY A 59 4.39 0.26 1.17
CA GLY A 59 4.58 -0.04 -0.27
C GLY A 59 6.01 -0.08 -0.78
N GLY A 60 7.01 0.01 0.12
CA GLY A 60 8.41 -0.08 -0.24
C GLY A 60 8.93 -1.53 -0.33
N SER A 61 10.22 -1.67 -0.58
CA SER A 61 10.94 -2.95 -0.58
C SER A 61 11.07 -3.58 0.81
N GLY A 62 11.63 -4.79 0.87
CA GLY A 62 11.98 -5.47 2.11
C GLY A 62 10.77 -5.87 2.93
N ILE A 63 10.73 -5.50 4.21
CA ILE A 63 9.64 -5.93 5.11
C ILE A 63 8.27 -5.45 4.59
N MET A 64 8.20 -4.25 4.01
CA MET A 64 6.95 -3.71 3.47
C MET A 64 6.44 -4.52 2.27
N GLU A 65 7.35 -5.04 1.43
CA GLU A 65 7.05 -5.94 0.33
C GLU A 65 6.59 -7.31 0.87
N ALA A 66 7.33 -7.88 1.83
CA ALA A 66 7.00 -9.18 2.45
C ALA A 66 5.59 -9.20 3.04
N VAL A 67 5.21 -8.09 3.69
CA VAL A 67 3.87 -7.91 4.26
C VAL A 67 2.78 -7.95 3.20
N ILE A 68 2.97 -7.25 2.07
CA ILE A 68 2.00 -7.21 0.97
C ILE A 68 1.88 -8.60 0.34
N GLU A 69 3.01 -9.25 0.05
CA GLU A 69 3.03 -10.58 -0.53
C GLU A 69 2.33 -11.60 0.38
N GLY A 70 2.64 -11.59 1.68
CA GLY A 70 2.01 -12.51 2.63
C GLY A 70 0.51 -12.28 2.76
N ALA A 71 0.07 -11.02 2.78
CA ALA A 71 -1.35 -10.68 2.85
C ALA A 71 -2.13 -11.13 1.61
N ALA A 72 -1.55 -10.96 0.42
CA ALA A 72 -2.11 -11.37 -0.87
C ALA A 72 -2.15 -12.89 -1.04
N ASP A 73 -1.16 -13.61 -0.51
CA ASP A 73 -1.12 -15.08 -0.54
C ASP A 73 -2.16 -15.73 0.39
N SER A 74 -2.80 -14.95 1.26
CA SER A 74 -3.78 -15.50 2.19
C SER A 74 -5.06 -15.98 1.49
N LYS A 75 -5.63 -17.10 1.96
CA LYS A 75 -6.85 -17.71 1.39
C LYS A 75 -8.08 -16.79 1.35
N LYS A 76 -8.13 -15.73 2.15
CA LYS A 76 -9.26 -14.78 2.20
C LYS A 76 -9.08 -13.56 1.30
N ASN A 77 -7.93 -13.41 0.64
CA ASN A 77 -7.62 -12.35 -0.30
C ASN A 77 -8.07 -10.97 0.19
N GLN A 78 -7.79 -10.67 1.46
CA GLN A 78 -8.18 -9.40 2.04
C GLN A 78 -7.28 -8.25 1.57
N LEU A 79 -7.92 -7.11 1.37
CA LEU A 79 -7.34 -5.92 0.74
C LEU A 79 -6.05 -5.51 1.45
N ALA A 80 -4.92 -5.61 0.74
CA ALA A 80 -3.68 -4.97 1.13
C ALA A 80 -3.73 -3.52 0.64
N LEU A 81 -3.74 -2.56 1.56
CA LEU A 81 -3.72 -1.14 1.25
C LEU A 81 -2.27 -0.65 1.29
N THR A 82 -1.75 -0.35 0.10
CA THR A 82 -0.45 0.27 -0.05
C THR A 82 -0.62 1.78 0.00
N TYR A 83 -0.14 2.43 1.07
CA TYR A 83 0.18 3.84 0.99
C TYR A 83 1.48 3.95 0.20
N LEU A 84 1.38 3.97 -1.13
CA LEU A 84 2.44 4.58 -1.93
C LEU A 84 2.69 5.95 -1.31
N PHE A 85 3.96 6.31 -1.10
CA PHE A 85 4.36 7.71 -0.92
C PHE A 85 3.89 8.50 -2.15
N HIS A 86 2.59 8.78 -2.21
CA HIS A 86 1.89 9.38 -3.33
C HIS A 86 2.30 10.86 -3.49
N LEU A 87 3.03 11.38 -2.50
CA LEU A 87 3.55 12.72 -2.46
C LEU A 87 4.61 12.99 -3.54
N SER A 88 5.45 12.03 -3.93
CA SER A 88 6.45 12.30 -4.98
C SER A 88 5.82 12.42 -6.38
N GLN A 89 4.83 11.59 -6.69
CA GLN A 89 4.10 11.65 -7.98
C GLN A 89 3.08 12.79 -8.02
N ILE A 90 2.35 13.04 -6.94
CA ILE A 90 1.44 14.21 -6.84
C ILE A 90 2.25 15.50 -6.92
N TYR A 91 3.39 15.60 -6.24
CA TYR A 91 4.28 16.77 -6.33
C TYR A 91 4.82 16.97 -7.74
N PHE A 92 5.27 15.90 -8.43
CA PHE A 92 5.71 15.96 -9.81
C PHE A 92 4.59 16.42 -10.77
N LEU A 93 3.37 15.96 -10.56
CA LEU A 93 2.19 16.34 -11.33
C LEU A 93 1.77 17.80 -11.07
N ILE A 94 1.81 18.26 -9.81
CA ILE A 94 1.50 19.66 -9.47
C ILE A 94 2.56 20.61 -10.07
N LYS A 95 3.84 20.29 -9.90
CA LYS A 95 4.95 21.13 -10.38
C LYS A 95 4.93 21.35 -11.90
N ASN A 96 4.74 20.27 -12.66
CA ASN A 96 4.74 20.36 -14.13
C ASN A 96 3.43 20.91 -14.72
N ARG A 97 2.29 20.72 -14.03
CA ARG A 97 0.96 21.08 -14.57
C ARG A 97 0.52 22.50 -14.24
N TYR A 98 1.06 23.09 -13.16
CA TYR A 98 0.76 24.46 -12.75
C TYR A 98 1.94 25.44 -12.97
N LYS A 99 3.07 24.97 -13.52
CA LYS A 99 4.32 25.75 -13.73
C LYS A 99 4.71 26.58 -12.50
N ILE A 100 5.08 25.88 -11.42
CA ILE A 100 5.87 26.44 -10.31
C ILE A 100 7.29 25.90 -10.43
#